data_AF-A0A2N5IWR6-F1
#
_entry.id   AF-A0A2N5IWR6-F1
#
_cell.length_a   1.000
_cell.length_b   1.000
_cell.length_c   1.000
_cell.angle_alpha   90.00
_cell.angle_beta   90.00
_cell.angle_gamma   90.00
#
_symmetry.space_group_name_H-M   'P 1'
#
loop_
_entity.id
_entity.type
_entity.pdbx_description
1 polymer ?
#
loop_
_entity_poly.entity_id
_entity_poly.type
_entity_poly.pdbx_seq_one_letter_code
_entity_poly.pdbx_strand_id
1 'polypeptide(L)'
;MRFIAVDSTFDHDSRAVDVPEGVRVRITRLTPHLDYDVAVTVPEGMLPALRETTPGALIVGGAMVHHRSFRELDEAERWARDFTDGLRGVAV
;
A
#
# COMPACT_ATOMS: atom_id res chain seq x y z
N MET A 1 24.50 -14.75 -1.40
CA MET A 1 23.20 -14.18 -0.98
C MET A 1 22.44 -15.29 -0.26
N ARG A 2 22.18 -15.17 1.05
CA ARG A 2 21.51 -16.20 1.83
C ARG A 2 20.10 -15.69 2.15
N PHE A 3 19.09 -16.27 1.51
CA PHE A 3 17.70 -16.01 1.85
C PHE A 3 17.40 -16.71 3.18
N ILE A 4 16.88 -15.97 4.16
CA ILE A 4 16.41 -16.55 5.40
C ILE A 4 14.98 -17.02 5.12
N ALA A 5 14.74 -18.32 5.19
CA ALA A 5 13.39 -18.84 5.26
C ALA A 5 12.83 -18.44 6.64
N VAL A 6 12.00 -17.41 6.66
CA VAL A 6 11.27 -17.01 7.86
C VAL A 6 9.94 -17.76 7.81
N ASP A 7 9.75 -18.70 8.74
CA ASP A 7 8.42 -19.21 9.07
C ASP A 7 7.68 -18.05 9.74
N SER A 8 7.07 -17.20 8.91
CA SER A 8 6.46 -15.95 9.33
C SER A 8 5.02 -16.23 9.73
N THR A 9 4.72 -16.15 11.02
CA THR A 9 3.40 -15.69 11.44
C THR A 9 3.28 -14.25 10.93
N PHE A 10 2.49 -14.04 9.89
CA PHE A 10 2.11 -12.70 9.46
C PHE A 10 1.37 -12.05 10.63
N ASP A 11 2.01 -11.09 11.28
CA ASP A 11 1.45 -10.48 12.50
C ASP A 11 0.19 -9.67 12.18
N HIS A 12 0.02 -9.23 10.92
CA HIS A 12 -1.09 -8.36 10.55
C HIS A 12 -1.37 -8.38 9.04
N ASP A 13 -2.63 -8.64 8.67
CA ASP A 13 -3.23 -8.33 7.36
C ASP A 13 -4.34 -7.29 7.62
N SER A 14 -4.03 -6.00 7.42
CA SER A 14 -5.07 -4.96 7.45
C SER A 14 -5.64 -4.77 6.07
N ARG A 15 -6.95 -5.01 5.93
CA ARG A 15 -7.73 -4.63 4.76
C ARG A 15 -8.39 -3.30 5.08
N ALA A 16 -8.05 -2.25 4.36
CA ALA A 16 -8.71 -0.97 4.54
C ALA A 16 -10.21 -1.11 4.23
N VAL A 17 -11.04 -0.81 5.22
CA VAL A 17 -12.48 -0.60 5.08
C VAL A 17 -12.71 0.80 4.50
N ASP A 18 -13.76 0.96 3.71
CA ASP A 18 -14.11 2.24 3.07
C ASP A 18 -13.03 2.78 2.11
N VAL A 19 -12.47 1.93 1.26
CA VAL A 19 -11.65 2.37 0.10
C VAL A 19 -12.51 2.42 -1.17
N PRO A 20 -12.16 3.26 -2.16
CA PRO A 20 -12.82 3.24 -3.47
C PRO A 20 -12.82 1.84 -4.08
N GLU A 21 -13.86 1.53 -4.86
CA GLU A 21 -13.99 0.22 -5.50
C GLU A 21 -12.76 -0.11 -6.36
N GLY A 22 -12.22 -1.31 -6.20
CA GLY A 22 -11.03 -1.76 -6.93
C GLY A 22 -9.69 -1.33 -6.33
N VAL A 23 -9.67 -0.36 -5.42
CA VAL A 23 -8.46 -0.01 -4.65
C VAL A 23 -8.22 -1.05 -3.56
N ARG A 24 -6.97 -1.47 -3.38
CA ARG A 24 -6.58 -2.40 -2.31
C ARG A 24 -5.48 -1.80 -1.48
N VAL A 25 -5.60 -1.88 -0.17
CA VAL A 25 -4.55 -1.54 0.78
C VAL A 25 -4.17 -2.80 1.52
N ARG A 26 -2.87 -3.04 1.63
CA ARG A 26 -2.30 -4.11 2.46
C ARG A 26 -1.24 -3.50 3.35
N ILE A 27 -1.40 -3.66 4.66
CA ILE A 27 -0.37 -3.36 5.66
C ILE A 27 0.09 -4.69 6.23
N THR A 28 1.38 -5.00 6.11
CA THR A 28 1.95 -6.29 6.50
C THR A 28 3.24 -6.10 7.26
N ARG A 29 3.43 -6.90 8.32
CA ARG A 29 4.72 -7.07 8.97
C ARG A 29 5.06 -8.55 9.06
N LEU A 30 6.21 -8.93 8.50
CA LEU A 30 6.63 -10.33 8.41
C LEU A 30 7.14 -10.90 9.75
N THR A 31 7.69 -10.04 10.61
CA THR A 31 8.15 -10.41 11.95
C THR A 31 8.23 -9.16 12.82
N PRO A 32 8.07 -9.25 14.16
CA PRO A 32 8.02 -8.09 15.05
C PRO A 32 9.17 -7.09 14.95
N HIS A 33 10.32 -7.50 14.42
CA HIS A 33 11.53 -6.68 14.32
C HIS A 33 11.71 -5.97 12.97
N LEU A 34 10.78 -6.16 12.03
CA LEU A 34 10.80 -5.48 10.75
C LEU A 34 9.78 -4.35 10.73
N ASP A 35 10.05 -3.37 9.88
CA ASP A 35 9.11 -2.32 9.54
C ASP A 35 7.85 -2.92 8.89
N TYR A 36 6.71 -2.26 9.08
CA TYR A 36 5.49 -2.51 8.34
C TYR A 36 5.69 -2.12 6.87
N ASP A 37 5.38 -3.03 5.95
CA ASP A 37 5.22 -2.75 4.52
C ASP A 37 3.76 -2.36 4.25
N VAL A 38 3.56 -1.21 3.64
CA VAL A 38 2.26 -0.78 3.14
C VAL A 38 2.30 -0.80 1.62
N ALA A 39 1.34 -1.51 1.03
CA ALA A 39 1.12 -1.54 -0.40
C ALA A 39 -0.29 -1.05 -0.72
N VAL A 40 -0.40 -0.01 -1.55
CA VAL A 40 -1.67 0.43 -2.12
C VAL A 40 -1.69 0.08 -3.60
N THR A 41 -2.68 -0.69 -4.03
CA THR A 41 -2.94 -1.01 -5.45
C THR A 41 -4.12 -0.20 -5.95
N VAL A 42 -3.91 0.56 -7.02
CA VAL A 42 -4.92 1.39 -7.67
C VAL A 42 -5.10 0.92 -9.12
N PRO A 43 -6.34 0.62 -9.55
CA PRO A 43 -6.59 0.21 -10.94
C PRO A 43 -6.33 1.36 -11.93
N GLU A 44 -5.94 1.02 -13.16
CA GLU A 44 -5.60 1.99 -14.22
C GLU A 44 -6.66 3.10 -14.44
N GLY A 45 -7.95 2.75 -14.40
CA GLY A 45 -9.05 3.69 -14.59
C GLY A 45 -9.21 4.74 -13.49
N MET A 46 -8.50 4.60 -12.37
CA MET A 46 -8.51 5.53 -11.23
C MET A 46 -7.18 6.24 -11.03
N LEU A 47 -6.21 6.05 -11.93
CA LEU A 47 -4.92 6.69 -11.80
C LEU A 47 -5.07 8.20 -11.99
N PRO A 48 -4.51 9.03 -11.10
CA PRO A 48 -4.46 10.47 -11.31
C PRO A 48 -3.81 10.78 -12.68
N ALA A 49 -4.39 11.71 -13.43
CA ALA A 49 -3.83 12.16 -14.71
C ALA A 49 -2.43 12.74 -14.57
N LEU A 50 -2.10 13.28 -13.38
CA LEU A 50 -0.71 13.49 -12.98
C LEU A 50 -0.08 12.13 -12.70
N ARG A 51 0.62 11.62 -13.72
CA ARG A 51 1.72 10.65 -13.60
C ARG A 51 2.86 11.25 -12.76
N GLU A 52 2.57 11.80 -11.59
CA GLU A 52 3.61 12.12 -10.64
C GLU A 52 4.24 10.79 -10.27
N THR A 53 5.50 10.69 -10.68
CA THR A 53 6.47 9.69 -10.30
C THR A 53 6.66 9.77 -8.80
N THR A 54 5.64 9.43 -8.01
CA THR A 54 5.76 9.37 -6.57
C THR A 54 6.79 8.28 -6.28
N PRO A 55 7.93 8.61 -5.66
CA PRO A 55 8.97 7.62 -5.40
C PRO A 55 8.36 6.44 -4.62
N GLY A 56 8.48 5.23 -5.17
CA GLY A 56 7.87 4.02 -4.61
C GLY A 56 6.59 3.54 -5.31
N ALA A 57 6.09 4.27 -6.31
CA ALA A 57 4.99 3.82 -7.18
C ALA A 57 5.50 3.13 -8.46
N LEU A 58 4.96 1.96 -8.76
CA LEU A 58 5.25 1.17 -9.95
C LEU A 58 3.96 0.82 -10.69
N ILE A 59 3.95 0.91 -12.02
CA ILE A 59 2.83 0.41 -12.83
C ILE A 59 3.12 -1.04 -13.23
N VAL A 60 2.26 -1.96 -12.80
CA VAL A 60 2.36 -3.39 -13.09
C VAL A 60 1.01 -3.90 -13.56
N GLY A 61 0.94 -4.42 -14.79
CA GLY A 61 -0.25 -5.09 -15.33
C GLY A 61 -1.53 -4.24 -15.36
N GLY A 62 -1.44 -2.93 -15.62
CA GLY A 62 -2.60 -2.03 -15.64
C GLY A 62 -3.08 -1.62 -14.24
N ALA A 63 -2.21 -1.68 -13.24
CA ALA A 63 -2.47 -1.10 -11.92
C ALA A 63 -1.21 -0.38 -11.43
N MET A 64 -1.40 0.71 -10.69
CA MET A 64 -0.32 1.28 -9.89
C MET A 64 -0.25 0.54 -8.56
N VAL A 65 0.96 0.21 -8.15
CA VAL A 65 1.26 -0.29 -6.82
C VAL A 65 2.23 0.68 -6.16
N HIS A 66 1.83 1.25 -5.02
CA HIS A 66 2.66 2.17 -4.24
C HIS A 66 3.06 1.52 -2.93
N HIS A 67 4.37 1.31 -2.77
CA HIS A 67 4.96 0.74 -1.57
C HIS A 67 5.62 1.79 -0.68
N ARG A 68 5.43 1.66 0.63
CA ARG A 68 6.16 2.43 1.63
C ARG A 68 6.31 1.66 2.93
N SER A 69 7.43 1.84 3.61
CA SER A 69 7.72 1.19 4.89
C SER A 69 7.62 2.16 6.06
N PHE A 70 7.11 1.68 7.19
CA PHE A 70 6.94 2.44 8.44
C PHE A 70 7.34 1.60 9.64
N ARG A 71 7.91 2.23 10.66
CA ARG A 71 8.22 1.54 11.93
C ARG A 71 6.97 1.26 12.75
N GLU A 72 6.06 2.23 12.79
CA GLU A 72 4.86 2.19 13.62
C GLU A 72 3.61 1.91 12.78
N LEU A 73 2.69 1.09 13.30
CA LEU A 73 1.45 0.72 12.60
C LEU A 73 0.57 1.95 12.34
N ASP A 74 0.42 2.82 13.34
CA ASP A 74 -0.45 4.00 13.21
C ASP A 74 0.05 4.96 12.11
N GLU A 75 1.36 5.01 11.85
CA GLU A 75 1.92 5.79 10.74
C GLU A 75 1.58 5.17 9.39
N ALA A 76 1.71 3.85 9.27
CA ALA A 76 1.31 3.09 8.10
C ALA A 76 -0.19 3.28 7.79
N GLU A 77 -1.06 3.19 8.80
CA GLU A 77 -2.50 3.36 8.64
C GLU A 77 -2.89 4.78 8.25
N ARG A 78 -2.28 5.80 8.87
CA ARG A 78 -2.52 7.21 8.50
C ARG A 78 -2.13 7.46 7.06
N TRP A 79 -0.93 7.04 6.66
CA TRP A 79 -0.48 7.24 5.29
C TRP A 79 -1.39 6.53 4.27
N ALA A 80 -1.80 5.29 4.55
CA ALA A 80 -2.71 4.56 3.68
C ALA A 80 -4.06 5.30 3.52
N ARG A 81 -4.61 5.79 4.63
CA ARG A 81 -5.86 6.56 4.65
C ARG A 81 -5.74 7.83 3.82
N ASP A 82 -4.73 8.66 4.12
CA ASP A 82 -4.48 9.93 3.41
C ASP A 82 -4.31 9.70 1.90
N PHE A 83 -3.60 8.64 1.53
CA PHE A 83 -3.43 8.26 0.13
C PHE A 83 -4.77 7.88 -0.52
N THR A 84 -5.56 7.01 0.12
CA THR A 84 -6.85 6.59 -0.43
C THR A 84 -7.91 7.69 -0.45
N ASP A 85 -7.86 8.63 0.50
CA ASP A 85 -8.74 9.80 0.52
C ASP A 85 -8.41 10.76 -0.63
N GLY A 86 -7.12 10.91 -0.96
CA GLY A 86 -6.68 11.65 -2.15
C GLY A 86 -7.23 11.09 -3.46
N LEU A 87 -7.46 9.76 -3.55
CA LEU A 87 -8.03 9.12 -4.74
C LEU A 87 -9.53 9.42 -4.91
N ARG A 88 -10.27 9.66 -3.81
CA ARG A 88 -11.71 9.98 -3.87
C ARG A 88 -11.97 11.30 -4.60
N GLY A 89 -11.00 12.21 -4.63
CA GLY A 89 -11.10 13.47 -5.39
C GLY A 89 -10.90 13.33 -6.91
N VAL A 90 -10.54 12.14 -7.40
CA VAL A 90 -10.21 11.87 -8.82
C VAL A 90 -11.29 11.05 -9.52
N ALA A 91 -12.10 10.30 -8.78
CA ALA A 91 -13.22 9.52 -9.33
C ALA A 91 -14.35 10.47 -9.78
N VAL A 92 -14.48 10.65 -11.10
CA VAL A 92 -15.60 11.34 -11.77
C VAL A 92 -16.45 10.31 -12.49
#